data_AF-A0A3A0B3C0-F1
#
_entry.id   AF-A0A3A0B3C0-F1
#
_cell.length_a   1.000
_cell.length_b   1.000
_cell.length_c   1.000
_cell.angle_alpha   90.00
_cell.angle_beta   90.00
_cell.angle_gamma   90.00
#
_symmetry.space_group_name_H-M   'P 1'
#
loop_
_entity.id
_entity.type
_entity.pdbx_description
1 polymer ?
#
loop_
_entity_poly.entity_id
_entity_poly.type
_entity_poly.pdbx_seq_one_letter_code
_entity_poly.pdbx_strand_id
1 'polypeptide(L)'
;MTINSPQEFFSNECNINSPNSHYWSPAGINTDYVAKIKIRRAENQFSPRKKIIFEGNGYYDRNWGTEAVFDNILNWKRGRFIEKDLTLVFFDTTYRKDYAKQFKRIIITKGKDVLLNESDIEFEYQNSKNLWGLAYPSKIIIKGKKIIVKVSNNIKLYNSPFRIKFQSEFEVEFNDSNLNGMGISELINPKLLKRKWMYPLLNFNVIKHS
;
A
#
# COMPACT_ATOMS: atom_id res chain seq x y z
N MET A 1 3.03 28.32 -5.83
CA MET A 1 1.79 27.65 -6.26
C MET A 1 1.29 26.87 -5.06
N THR A 2 0.28 27.39 -4.38
CA THR A 2 -0.23 26.86 -3.10
C THR A 2 -1.25 25.77 -3.42
N ILE A 3 -0.93 24.53 -3.05
CA ILE A 3 -1.83 23.38 -3.22
C ILE A 3 -2.66 23.29 -1.94
N ASN A 4 -3.96 23.60 -2.02
CA ASN A 4 -4.82 23.80 -0.86
C ASN A 4 -5.36 22.49 -0.25
N SER A 5 -5.18 21.35 -0.90
CA SER A 5 -5.46 20.03 -0.31
C SER A 5 -4.80 18.88 -1.08
N PRO A 6 -4.54 17.73 -0.44
CA PRO A 6 -4.11 16.52 -1.14
C PRO A 6 -5.08 16.14 -2.27
N GLN A 7 -6.39 16.31 -2.08
CA GLN A 7 -7.42 15.86 -3.01
C GLN A 7 -7.42 16.63 -4.34
N GLU A 8 -7.24 17.95 -4.31
CA GLU A 8 -7.17 18.80 -5.51
C GLU A 8 -5.92 18.57 -6.36
N PHE A 9 -4.83 18.09 -5.74
CA PHE A 9 -3.60 17.80 -6.48
C PHE A 9 -3.69 16.50 -7.27
N PHE A 10 -4.25 15.43 -6.66
CA PHE A 10 -4.33 14.12 -7.31
C PHE A 10 -5.35 14.04 -8.45
N SER A 11 -6.36 14.92 -8.49
CA SER A 11 -7.30 15.00 -9.61
C SER A 11 -6.64 15.50 -10.90
N ASN A 12 -5.57 16.31 -10.82
CA ASN A 12 -5.00 16.99 -11.98
C ASN A 12 -3.89 16.19 -12.68
N GLU A 13 -3.19 15.28 -11.99
CA GLU A 13 -2.18 14.41 -12.60
C GLU A 13 -2.76 13.11 -13.19
N CYS A 14 -3.99 12.76 -12.81
CA CYS A 14 -4.68 11.59 -13.34
C CYS A 14 -5.36 11.98 -14.66
N ASN A 15 -4.74 11.68 -15.80
CA ASN A 15 -5.38 11.89 -17.10
C ASN A 15 -6.51 10.84 -17.26
N ILE A 16 -7.74 11.18 -16.87
CA ILE A 16 -8.92 10.29 -16.77
C ILE A 16 -9.31 9.67 -18.13
N ASN A 17 -8.76 10.19 -19.23
CA ASN A 17 -9.16 9.84 -20.60
C ASN A 17 -8.30 8.76 -21.27
N SER A 18 -7.35 8.14 -20.57
CA SER A 18 -6.63 6.99 -21.13
C SER A 18 -7.43 5.70 -20.89
N PRO A 19 -7.78 4.92 -21.93
CA PRO A 19 -8.63 3.74 -21.80
C PRO A 19 -8.00 2.59 -20.99
N ASN A 20 -6.69 2.64 -20.73
CA ASN A 20 -5.91 1.56 -20.10
C ASN A 20 -5.26 2.00 -18.78
N SER A 21 -6.03 2.67 -17.92
CA SER A 21 -5.49 3.42 -16.79
C SER A 21 -5.86 2.80 -15.45
N HIS A 22 -4.86 2.68 -14.58
CA HIS A 22 -5.05 2.47 -13.15
C HIS A 22 -4.72 3.74 -12.40
N TYR A 23 -5.64 4.11 -11.53
CA TYR A 23 -5.56 5.31 -10.72
C TYR A 23 -5.43 4.94 -9.26
N TRP A 24 -4.53 5.64 -8.60
CA TRP A 24 -4.40 5.64 -7.16
C TRP A 24 -4.53 7.07 -6.67
N SER A 25 -5.41 7.27 -5.69
CA SER A 25 -5.62 8.54 -5.01
C SER A 25 -5.59 8.30 -3.50
N PRO A 26 -4.66 8.92 -2.76
CA PRO A 26 -4.70 8.90 -1.31
C PRO A 26 -5.84 9.82 -0.83
N ALA A 27 -6.99 9.22 -0.54
CA ALA A 27 -8.23 9.95 -0.30
C ALA A 27 -8.32 10.53 1.13
N GLY A 28 -7.66 9.88 2.10
CA GLY A 28 -7.38 10.45 3.41
C GLY A 28 -6.08 9.90 3.95
N ILE A 29 -5.04 10.75 4.00
CA ILE A 29 -3.70 10.32 4.39
C ILE A 29 -3.58 10.20 5.91
N ASN A 30 -4.15 11.14 6.65
CA ASN A 30 -4.21 11.14 8.11
C ASN A 30 -5.65 11.45 8.56
N THR A 31 -6.43 10.41 8.83
CA THR A 31 -7.86 10.51 9.22
C THR A 31 -8.08 9.85 10.56
N ASP A 32 -8.64 10.56 11.53
CA ASP A 32 -9.07 9.96 12.79
C ASP A 32 -10.18 8.94 12.55
N TYR A 33 -10.09 7.79 13.20
CA TYR A 33 -11.11 6.75 13.13
C TYR A 33 -11.46 6.19 14.49
N VAL A 34 -12.71 5.76 14.60
CA VAL A 34 -13.21 4.95 15.71
C VAL A 34 -13.82 3.68 15.12
N ALA A 35 -13.21 2.53 15.40
CA ALA A 35 -13.70 1.24 14.95
C ALA A 35 -14.28 0.43 16.11
N LYS A 36 -15.50 -0.09 15.94
CA LYS A 36 -16.17 -0.96 16.92
C LYS A 36 -16.32 -2.35 16.32
N ILE A 37 -15.46 -3.27 16.72
CA ILE A 37 -15.46 -4.65 16.22
C ILE A 37 -16.21 -5.55 17.22
N LYS A 38 -17.18 -6.31 16.73
CA LYS A 38 -17.85 -7.36 17.50
C LYS A 38 -17.35 -8.72 17.00
N ILE A 39 -16.61 -9.44 17.84
CA ILE A 39 -16.06 -10.76 17.50
C ILE A 39 -16.92 -11.84 18.16
N ARG A 40 -17.29 -12.85 17.37
CA ARG A 40 -17.92 -14.09 17.88
C ARG A 40 -16.95 -15.25 17.60
N ARG A 41 -16.76 -16.15 18.56
CA ARG A 41 -16.04 -17.41 18.32
C ARG A 41 -16.88 -18.29 17.39
N ALA A 42 -16.27 -18.84 16.34
CA ALA A 42 -16.96 -19.64 15.34
C ALA A 42 -17.59 -20.91 15.93
N GLU A 43 -16.93 -21.50 16.93
CA GLU A 43 -17.27 -22.79 17.53
C GLU A 43 -18.53 -22.78 18.41
N ASN A 44 -19.04 -21.61 18.80
CA ASN A 44 -20.19 -21.55 19.70
C ASN A 44 -21.07 -20.32 19.41
N GLN A 45 -22.19 -20.56 18.72
CA GLN A 45 -23.13 -19.50 18.32
C GLN A 45 -23.70 -18.70 19.49
N PHE A 46 -23.69 -19.28 20.69
CA PHE A 46 -24.18 -18.70 21.93
C PHE A 46 -23.09 -17.93 22.72
N SER A 47 -21.84 -17.93 22.27
CA SER A 47 -20.79 -17.14 22.92
C SER A 47 -21.14 -15.64 22.90
N PRO A 48 -21.05 -14.93 24.04
CA PRO A 48 -21.27 -13.50 24.07
C PRO A 48 -20.31 -12.79 23.12
N ARG A 49 -20.83 -11.82 22.35
CA ARG A 49 -20.03 -11.03 21.41
C ARG A 49 -19.03 -10.19 22.19
N LYS A 50 -17.73 -10.45 22.01
CA LYS A 50 -16.69 -9.56 22.53
C LYS A 50 -16.71 -8.28 21.70
N LYS A 51 -16.98 -7.15 22.35
CA LYS A 51 -16.86 -5.83 21.74
C LYS A 51 -15.46 -5.30 21.99
N ILE A 52 -14.79 -4.88 20.93
CA ILE A 52 -13.49 -4.20 21.00
C ILE A 52 -13.67 -2.84 20.32
N ILE A 53 -13.22 -1.79 20.99
CA ILE A 53 -13.23 -0.43 20.48
C ILE A 53 -11.77 -0.05 20.20
N PHE A 54 -11.52 0.48 19.02
CA PHE A 54 -10.23 1.00 18.58
C PHE A 54 -10.42 2.45 18.20
N GLU A 55 -9.46 3.29 18.59
CA GLU A 55 -9.38 4.69 18.22
C GLU A 55 -7.95 4.95 17.71
N GLY A 56 -7.80 5.79 16.69
CA GLY A 56 -6.48 6.17 16.19
C GLY A 56 -6.52 6.85 14.84
N ASN A 57 -5.36 6.94 14.19
CA ASN A 57 -5.18 7.59 12.90
C ASN A 57 -5.04 6.55 11.78
N GLY A 58 -5.73 6.81 10.68
CA GLY A 58 -5.86 5.91 9.56
C GLY A 58 -5.51 6.57 8.23
N TYR A 59 -5.07 5.73 7.30
CA TYR A 59 -4.90 6.05 5.90
C TYR A 59 -5.92 5.26 5.09
N TYR A 60 -6.61 5.91 4.15
CA TYR A 60 -7.40 5.23 3.13
C TYR A 60 -7.11 5.79 1.74
N ASP A 61 -7.07 4.89 0.77
CA ASP A 61 -6.93 5.22 -0.64
C ASP A 61 -8.13 4.79 -1.47
N ARG A 62 -8.28 5.45 -2.60
CA ARG A 62 -9.13 5.02 -3.70
C ARG A 62 -8.23 4.48 -4.79
N ASN A 63 -8.52 3.26 -5.21
CA ASN A 63 -7.88 2.61 -6.35
C ASN A 63 -8.98 2.23 -7.33
N TRP A 64 -8.86 2.62 -8.60
CA TRP A 64 -9.79 2.23 -9.64
C TRP A 64 -9.07 2.07 -10.97
N GLY A 65 -9.71 1.41 -11.93
CA GLY A 65 -9.21 1.27 -13.29
C GLY A 65 -10.21 0.50 -14.13
N THR A 66 -9.98 0.54 -15.44
CA THR A 66 -10.84 -0.11 -16.45
C THR A 66 -10.49 -1.57 -16.69
N GLU A 67 -9.34 -2.02 -16.16
CA GLU A 67 -8.82 -3.37 -16.39
C GLU A 67 -8.53 -4.10 -15.09
N ALA A 68 -8.34 -5.42 -15.19
CA ALA A 68 -7.86 -6.20 -14.07
C ALA A 68 -6.38 -5.92 -13.82
N VAL A 69 -6.02 -5.69 -12.55
CA VAL A 69 -4.64 -5.42 -12.09
C VAL A 69 -3.60 -6.42 -12.63
N PHE A 70 -4.00 -7.67 -12.89
CA PHE A 70 -3.08 -8.67 -13.42
C PHE A 70 -2.71 -8.53 -14.89
N ASP A 71 -3.51 -7.80 -15.66
CA ASP A 71 -3.29 -7.63 -17.09
C ASP A 71 -2.28 -6.54 -17.40
N ASN A 72 -2.05 -5.61 -16.48
CA ASN A 72 -1.18 -4.46 -16.71
C ASN A 72 -0.10 -4.21 -15.65
N ILE A 73 -0.28 -4.63 -14.40
CA ILE A 73 0.70 -4.44 -13.32
C ILE A 73 1.58 -5.69 -13.17
N LEU A 74 2.89 -5.50 -13.22
CA LEU A 74 3.89 -6.54 -12.96
C LEU A 74 4.19 -6.66 -11.47
N ASN A 75 4.44 -5.51 -10.82
CA ASN A 75 4.71 -5.43 -9.40
C ASN A 75 4.10 -4.17 -8.84
N TRP A 76 3.49 -4.29 -7.68
CA TRP A 76 2.98 -3.17 -6.92
C TRP A 76 3.54 -3.25 -5.51
N LYS A 77 4.45 -2.33 -5.19
CA LYS A 77 5.01 -2.15 -3.86
C LYS A 77 4.44 -0.87 -3.28
N ARG A 78 4.01 -0.93 -2.03
CA ARG A 78 3.60 0.26 -1.29
C ARG A 78 3.96 0.11 0.17
N GLY A 79 4.07 1.22 0.86
CA GLY A 79 4.15 1.21 2.30
C GLY A 79 3.64 2.49 2.90
N ARG A 80 3.29 2.40 4.17
CA ARG A 80 2.82 3.52 4.96
C ARG A 80 3.36 3.44 6.36
N PHE A 81 3.58 4.60 6.92
CA PHE A 81 4.07 4.82 8.27
C PHE A 81 3.27 5.99 8.85
N ILE A 82 2.82 5.85 10.09
CA ILE A 82 2.10 6.90 10.82
C ILE A 82 2.77 7.00 12.18
N GLU A 83 3.27 8.17 12.52
CA GLU A 83 3.88 8.48 13.81
C GLU A 83 3.41 9.87 14.23
N LYS A 84 2.70 9.93 15.36
CA LYS A 84 2.03 11.14 15.83
C LYS A 84 1.12 11.74 14.73
N ASP A 85 1.39 12.96 14.29
CA ASP A 85 0.65 13.67 13.25
C ASP A 85 1.26 13.51 11.85
N LEU A 86 2.42 12.86 11.75
CA LEU A 86 3.12 12.61 10.49
C LEU A 86 2.66 11.31 9.86
N THR A 87 2.39 11.37 8.56
CA THR A 87 2.11 10.19 7.75
C THR A 87 3.01 10.19 6.54
N LEU A 88 3.67 9.06 6.33
CA LEU A 88 4.47 8.79 5.14
C LEU A 88 3.80 7.69 4.34
N VAL A 89 3.72 7.87 3.03
CA VAL A 89 3.23 6.86 2.10
C VAL A 89 4.15 6.80 0.90
N PHE A 90 4.54 5.60 0.48
CA PHE A 90 5.31 5.40 -0.75
C PHE A 90 4.64 4.39 -1.68
N PHE A 91 4.89 4.56 -2.97
CA PHE A 91 4.45 3.70 -4.05
C PHE A 91 5.60 3.45 -5.03
N ASP A 92 5.77 2.19 -5.42
CA ASP A 92 6.57 1.76 -6.56
C ASP A 92 5.79 0.70 -7.34
N THR A 93 5.22 1.13 -8.47
CA THR A 93 4.40 0.29 -9.35
C THR A 93 5.07 0.15 -10.70
N THR A 94 5.42 -1.09 -11.05
CA THR A 94 5.94 -1.45 -12.37
C THR A 94 4.80 -1.99 -13.22
N TYR A 95 4.54 -1.34 -14.35
CA TYR A 95 3.59 -1.82 -15.35
C TYR A 95 4.28 -2.72 -16.38
N ARG A 96 3.50 -3.47 -17.15
CA ARG A 96 3.98 -4.20 -18.33
C ARG A 96 4.44 -3.21 -19.40
N LYS A 97 5.37 -3.65 -20.25
CA LYS A 97 6.18 -2.82 -21.17
C LYS A 97 5.37 -1.90 -22.08
N ASP A 98 4.10 -2.24 -22.35
CA ASP A 98 3.23 -1.52 -23.29
C ASP A 98 2.09 -0.74 -22.60
N TYR A 99 2.03 -0.74 -21.26
CA TYR A 99 0.95 -0.09 -20.51
C TYR A 99 1.28 1.33 -20.08
N ALA A 100 2.34 1.50 -19.27
CA ALA A 100 2.71 2.78 -18.71
C ALA A 100 4.16 2.78 -18.22
N LYS A 101 4.72 3.99 -18.05
CA LYS A 101 5.99 4.16 -17.34
C LYS A 101 5.82 3.76 -15.87
N GLN A 102 6.90 3.31 -15.24
CA GLN A 102 6.91 2.98 -13.81
C GLN A 102 6.42 4.18 -12.97
N PHE A 103 5.47 3.93 -12.08
CA PHE A 103 4.95 4.95 -11.18
C PHE A 103 5.66 4.85 -9.83
N LYS A 104 6.39 5.91 -9.48
CA LYS A 104 7.10 6.05 -8.22
C LYS A 104 6.63 7.31 -7.53
N ARG A 105 6.33 7.21 -6.24
CA ARG A 105 5.95 8.38 -5.45
C ARG A 105 6.22 8.18 -3.96
N ILE A 106 6.57 9.26 -3.29
CA ILE A 106 6.58 9.36 -1.83
C ILE A 106 5.85 10.63 -1.41
N ILE A 107 5.04 10.53 -0.37
CA ILE A 107 4.27 11.63 0.20
C ILE A 107 4.50 11.63 1.70
N ILE A 108 4.77 12.81 2.25
CA ILE A 108 4.70 13.07 3.69
C ILE A 108 3.63 14.12 3.94
N THR A 109 2.76 13.86 4.91
CA THR A 109 1.80 14.83 5.41
C THR A 109 1.94 15.02 6.91
N LYS A 110 1.56 16.20 7.40
CA LYS A 110 1.34 16.49 8.82
C LYS A 110 -0.10 16.94 9.00
N GLY A 111 -0.95 16.08 9.58
CA GLY A 111 -2.40 16.27 9.52
C GLY A 111 -2.89 16.41 8.07
N LYS A 112 -3.43 17.58 7.71
CA LYS A 112 -3.93 17.88 6.36
C LYS A 112 -2.87 18.47 5.41
N ASP A 113 -1.75 18.91 5.94
CA ASP A 113 -0.72 19.61 5.16
C ASP A 113 0.20 18.63 4.46
N VAL A 114 0.43 18.83 3.17
CA VAL A 114 1.42 18.06 2.40
C VAL A 114 2.79 18.69 2.59
N LEU A 115 3.68 18.02 3.32
CA LEU A 115 5.05 18.47 3.56
C LEU A 115 5.99 18.05 2.43
N LEU A 116 5.74 16.90 1.82
CA LEU A 116 6.53 16.36 0.73
C LEU A 116 5.65 15.61 -0.26
N ASN A 117 5.92 15.78 -1.55
CA ASN A 117 5.35 14.98 -2.61
C ASN A 117 6.38 14.88 -3.75
N GLU A 118 7.15 13.80 -3.79
CA GLU A 118 8.21 13.59 -4.77
C GLU A 118 7.92 12.35 -5.63
N SER A 119 8.11 12.48 -6.94
CA SER A 119 8.07 11.37 -7.91
C SER A 119 9.45 11.02 -8.48
N ASP A 120 10.39 11.96 -8.40
CA ASP A 120 11.80 11.77 -8.78
C ASP A 120 12.56 11.16 -7.60
N ILE A 121 12.28 9.87 -7.37
CA ILE A 121 12.84 9.10 -6.26
C ILE A 121 13.45 7.79 -6.74
N GLU A 122 14.54 7.39 -6.10
CA GLU A 122 15.19 6.12 -6.31
C GLU A 122 14.74 5.10 -5.28
N PHE A 123 14.56 3.85 -5.73
CA PHE A 123 14.28 2.73 -4.87
C PHE A 123 15.37 1.67 -5.05
N GLU A 124 15.97 1.27 -3.94
CA GLU A 124 16.90 0.15 -3.84
C GLU A 124 16.27 -0.97 -3.03
N TYR A 125 16.46 -2.21 -3.47
CA TYR A 125 15.82 -3.37 -2.86
C TYR A 125 16.84 -4.45 -2.54
N GLN A 126 16.86 -4.87 -1.27
CA GLN A 126 17.43 -6.17 -0.92
C GLN A 126 16.29 -7.20 -0.97
N ASN A 127 16.37 -8.15 -1.89
CA ASN A 127 15.28 -9.10 -2.13
C ASN A 127 15.51 -10.43 -1.39
N SER A 128 14.40 -11.04 -0.97
CA SER A 128 14.28 -12.40 -0.47
C SER A 128 13.18 -13.13 -1.25
N LYS A 129 12.97 -14.41 -1.00
CA LYS A 129 11.88 -15.20 -1.61
C LYS A 129 11.08 -15.93 -0.55
N ASN A 130 9.78 -16.11 -0.77
CA ASN A 130 8.95 -16.99 0.07
C ASN A 130 8.88 -18.41 -0.52
N LEU A 131 8.17 -19.30 0.18
CA LEU A 131 8.03 -20.72 -0.21
C LEU A 131 7.41 -20.93 -1.60
N TRP A 132 6.64 -19.96 -2.13
CA TRP A 132 6.05 -20.03 -3.47
C TRP A 132 6.95 -19.41 -4.55
N GLY A 133 8.16 -18.99 -4.18
CA GLY A 133 9.12 -18.33 -5.07
C GLY A 133 8.77 -16.87 -5.39
N LEU A 134 7.82 -16.25 -4.68
CA LEU A 134 7.57 -14.81 -4.81
C LEU A 134 8.77 -14.06 -4.24
N ALA A 135 9.46 -13.31 -5.09
CA ALA A 135 10.52 -12.40 -4.68
C ALA A 135 9.90 -11.17 -4.03
N TYR A 136 10.40 -10.77 -2.86
CA TYR A 136 9.93 -9.61 -2.13
C TYR A 136 11.09 -8.83 -1.51
N PRO A 137 10.96 -7.50 -1.31
CA PRO A 137 12.01 -6.73 -0.66
C PRO A 137 12.02 -7.05 0.84
N SER A 138 13.10 -7.63 1.36
CA SER A 138 13.33 -7.72 2.81
C SER A 138 13.80 -6.39 3.37
N LYS A 139 14.49 -5.59 2.57
CA LYS A 139 14.80 -4.18 2.85
C LYS A 139 14.49 -3.30 1.65
N ILE A 140 14.03 -2.08 1.91
CA ILE A 140 13.80 -1.05 0.91
C ILE A 140 14.56 0.19 1.35
N ILE A 141 15.32 0.81 0.45
CA ILE A 141 15.87 2.15 0.65
C ILE A 141 15.26 3.05 -0.41
N ILE A 142 14.68 4.16 0.01
CA ILE A 142 14.06 5.18 -0.84
C ILE A 142 14.89 6.46 -0.68
N LYS A 143 15.37 7.01 -1.79
CA LYS A 143 16.17 8.24 -1.80
C LYS A 143 15.46 9.27 -2.67
N GLY A 144 15.11 10.40 -2.07
CA GLY A 144 14.63 11.60 -2.75
C GLY A 144 15.58 12.77 -2.51
N LYS A 145 15.18 13.97 -2.93
CA LYS A 145 16.03 15.16 -2.78
C LYS A 145 16.15 15.64 -1.34
N LYS A 146 15.09 15.45 -0.56
CA LYS A 146 14.99 15.92 0.84
C LYS A 146 14.66 14.80 1.83
N ILE A 147 14.69 13.54 1.35
CA ILE A 147 14.24 12.41 2.14
C ILE A 147 15.07 11.17 1.89
N ILE A 148 15.39 10.45 2.95
CA ILE A 148 15.85 9.07 2.90
C ILE A 148 14.92 8.23 3.77
N VAL A 149 14.41 7.14 3.22
CA VAL A 149 13.59 6.17 3.97
C VAL A 149 14.22 4.80 3.88
N LYS A 150 14.44 4.17 5.02
CA LYS A 150 14.80 2.76 5.10
C LYS A 150 13.64 1.99 5.68
N VAL A 151 13.26 0.91 5.02
CA VAL A 151 12.17 0.03 5.46
C VAL A 151 12.72 -1.37 5.66
N SER A 152 12.57 -1.90 6.86
CA SER A 152 12.97 -3.26 7.22
C SER A 152 11.72 -4.14 7.39
N ASN A 153 11.55 -5.11 6.50
CA ASN A 153 10.38 -5.98 6.45
C ASN A 153 10.58 -7.24 7.30
N ASN A 154 10.45 -7.08 8.61
CA ASN A 154 10.83 -8.09 9.60
C ASN A 154 9.69 -9.08 9.91
N ILE A 155 8.43 -8.59 10.02
CA ILE A 155 7.29 -9.40 10.47
C ILE A 155 6.28 -9.58 9.34
N LYS A 156 6.07 -10.83 8.89
CA LYS A 156 5.07 -11.18 7.87
C LYS A 156 3.68 -11.25 8.49
N LEU A 157 2.80 -10.31 8.16
CA LEU A 157 1.38 -10.34 8.56
C LEU A 157 0.52 -11.18 7.62
N TYR A 158 0.91 -11.24 6.34
CA TYR A 158 0.25 -12.03 5.32
C TYR A 158 1.31 -12.53 4.34
N ASN A 159 1.26 -13.81 3.98
CA ASN A 159 2.24 -14.43 3.09
C ASN A 159 1.51 -15.40 2.15
N SER A 160 1.47 -15.06 0.87
CA SER A 160 0.77 -15.83 -0.16
C SER A 160 1.61 -15.93 -1.44
N PRO A 161 1.17 -16.71 -2.44
CA PRO A 161 1.91 -16.88 -3.68
C PRO A 161 2.09 -15.60 -4.50
N PHE A 162 1.22 -14.59 -4.35
CA PHE A 162 1.23 -13.39 -5.18
C PHE A 162 1.18 -12.08 -4.38
N ARG A 163 1.01 -12.17 -3.05
CA ARG A 163 0.91 -11.01 -2.16
C ARG A 163 1.59 -11.30 -0.84
N ILE A 164 2.34 -10.34 -0.34
CA ILE A 164 2.93 -10.39 0.98
C ILE A 164 2.79 -9.02 1.66
N LYS A 165 2.41 -9.03 2.93
CA LYS A 165 2.23 -7.82 3.75
C LYS A 165 3.06 -7.96 5.01
N PHE A 166 3.74 -6.89 5.38
CA PHE A 166 4.61 -6.82 6.53
C PHE A 166 4.12 -5.77 7.52
N GLN A 167 4.40 -6.02 8.79
CA GLN A 167 4.66 -4.96 9.76
C GLN A 167 6.16 -4.68 9.68
N SER A 168 6.49 -3.43 9.38
CA SER A 168 7.84 -3.02 9.00
C SER A 168 8.34 -1.92 9.91
N GLU A 169 9.63 -1.92 10.17
CA GLU A 169 10.31 -0.77 10.78
C GLU A 169 10.63 0.24 9.69
N PHE A 170 10.38 1.51 9.97
CA PHE A 170 10.70 2.64 9.13
C PHE A 170 11.70 3.53 9.85
N GLU A 171 12.80 3.84 9.18
CA GLU A 171 13.73 4.92 9.55
C GLU A 171 13.60 6.00 8.47
N VAL A 172 13.20 7.21 8.87
CA VAL A 172 12.90 8.32 7.97
C VAL A 172 13.78 9.50 8.36
N GLU A 173 14.63 9.92 7.43
CA GLU A 173 15.40 11.15 7.49
C GLU A 173 14.71 12.17 6.58
N PHE A 174 14.20 13.26 7.16
CA PHE A 174 13.47 14.30 6.44
C PHE A 174 13.72 15.68 7.06
N ASN A 175 14.25 16.63 6.29
CA ASN A 175 14.61 17.99 6.74
C ASN A 175 15.38 17.98 8.07
N ASP A 176 16.50 17.26 8.12
CA ASP A 176 17.39 17.11 9.29
C ASP A 176 16.75 16.46 10.53
N SER A 177 15.50 15.99 10.42
CA SER A 177 14.80 15.24 11.45
C SER A 177 14.89 13.74 11.16
N ASN A 178 15.19 12.96 12.19
CA ASN A 178 15.16 11.50 12.13
C ASN A 178 13.93 10.99 12.88
N LEU A 179 13.14 10.17 12.22
CA LEU A 179 11.94 9.54 12.75
C LEU A 179 12.06 8.05 12.59
N ASN A 180 11.72 7.31 13.64
CA ASN A 180 11.69 5.86 13.61
C ASN A 180 10.33 5.37 14.09
N GLY A 181 9.84 4.28 13.51
CA GLY A 181 8.70 3.59 14.07
C GLY A 181 8.16 2.49 13.18
N MET A 182 6.96 2.03 13.50
CA MET A 182 6.34 0.89 12.84
C MET A 182 5.36 1.34 11.77
N GLY A 183 5.32 0.61 10.67
CA GLY A 183 4.37 0.82 9.59
C GLY A 183 3.98 -0.48 8.92
N ILE A 184 3.30 -0.35 7.79
CA ILE A 184 2.89 -1.49 6.96
C ILE A 184 3.55 -1.34 5.59
N SER A 185 4.19 -2.39 5.11
CA SER A 185 4.58 -2.48 3.71
C SER A 185 3.90 -3.67 3.03
N GLU A 186 3.71 -3.56 1.73
CA GLU A 186 3.01 -4.56 0.94
C GLU A 186 3.63 -4.68 -0.44
N LEU A 187 3.73 -5.93 -0.91
CA LEU A 187 4.01 -6.27 -2.29
C LEU A 187 2.87 -7.11 -2.84
N ILE A 188 2.46 -6.80 -4.07
CA ILE A 188 1.60 -7.62 -4.90
C ILE A 188 2.33 -7.85 -6.24
N ASN A 189 2.42 -9.12 -6.63
CA ASN A 189 2.87 -9.56 -7.96
C ASN A 189 1.73 -10.33 -8.64
N PRO A 190 0.85 -9.64 -9.38
CA PRO A 190 -0.34 -10.23 -9.97
C PRO A 190 -0.05 -11.33 -11.00
N LYS A 191 1.13 -11.32 -11.64
CA LYS A 191 1.51 -12.32 -12.66
C LYS A 191 1.41 -13.75 -12.13
N LEU A 192 1.63 -13.95 -10.83
CA LEU A 192 1.60 -15.27 -10.22
C LEU A 192 0.17 -15.85 -10.16
N LEU A 193 -0.88 -15.02 -10.20
CA LEU A 193 -2.28 -15.48 -10.29
C LEU A 193 -2.56 -16.32 -11.54
N LYS A 194 -1.82 -16.13 -12.64
CA LYS A 194 -2.01 -16.90 -13.89
C LYS A 194 -1.37 -18.30 -13.87
N ARG A 195 -0.74 -18.72 -12.77
CA ARG A 195 -0.18 -20.07 -12.68
C ARG A 195 -1.33 -21.09 -12.57
N LYS A 196 -1.37 -22.08 -13.48
CA LYS A 196 -2.45 -23.08 -13.55
C LYS A 196 -2.74 -23.76 -12.21
N TRP A 197 -1.73 -24.02 -11.37
CA TRP A 197 -1.91 -24.63 -10.05
C TRP A 197 -2.67 -23.75 -9.05
N MET A 198 -2.76 -22.44 -9.28
CA MET A 198 -3.53 -21.53 -8.43
C MET A 198 -5.03 -21.51 -8.75
N TYR A 199 -5.46 -21.99 -9.92
CA TYR A 199 -6.86 -21.91 -10.33
C TYR A 199 -7.83 -22.60 -9.34
N PRO A 200 -7.51 -23.78 -8.77
CA PRO A 200 -8.34 -24.37 -7.72
C PRO A 200 -8.47 -23.51 -6.46
N LEU A 201 -7.44 -22.69 -6.15
CA LEU A 201 -7.40 -21.81 -4.97
C LEU A 201 -8.08 -20.45 -5.20
N LEU A 202 -8.33 -20.08 -6.46
CA LEU A 202 -8.96 -18.82 -6.87
C LEU A 202 -10.47 -18.96 -7.12
N ASN A 203 -11.02 -20.17 -7.04
CA ASN A 203 -12.46 -20.42 -7.03
C ASN A 203 -13.07 -19.94 -5.70
N PHE A 204 -13.17 -18.62 -5.55
CA PHE A 204 -14.18 -18.05 -4.69
C PHE A 204 -15.53 -18.43 -5.30
N ASN A 205 -16.24 -19.37 -4.67
CA ASN A 205 -17.63 -19.63 -5.01
C ASN A 205 -18.37 -18.29 -5.00
N VAL A 206 -18.68 -17.77 -6.18
CA VAL A 206 -19.72 -16.75 -6.32
C VAL A 206 -20.99 -17.50 -5.94
N ILE A 207 -21.44 -17.34 -4.70
CA ILE A 207 -22.78 -17.73 -4.32
C ILE A 207 -23.69 -16.83 -5.16
N LYS A 208 -24.16 -17.36 -6.29
CA LYS A 208 -25.27 -16.76 -7.02
C LYS A 208 -26.46 -16.83 -6.09
N HIS A 209 -26.83 -15.70 -5.50
CA HIS A 209 -28.18 -15.53 -4.99
C HIS A 209 -29.09 -15.46 -6.22
N SER A 210 -29.72 -16.60 -6.51
CA SER A 210 -30.90 -16.72 -7.36
C SER A 210 -32.11 -16.15 -6.66
#